data_AF-A0A971UUG1-F1
#
_entry.id   AF-A0A971UUG1-F1
#
_cell.length_a   1.000
_cell.length_b   1.000
_cell.length_c   1.000
_cell.angle_alpha   90.00
_cell.angle_beta   90.00
_cell.angle_gamma   90.00
#
_symmetry.space_group_name_H-M   'P 1'
#
loop_
_entity.id
_entity.type
_entity.pdbx_description
1 polymer ?
#
loop_
_entity_poly.entity_id
_entity_poly.type
_entity_poly.pdbx_seq_one_letter_code
_entity_poly.pdbx_strand_id
1 'polypeptide(L)'
;MEEGVITVAVIDGQGGGIGRKIIECIKKENLDVKLLALGTNSIATDNMLKGGADAGATGENAIVFNVSRAEVIMGVVAILASNSLMGELSPRMAQAIGESTALKILIPNDRCKIKIACNQELSLQQSIEDAVNILKDYIDKLSTKSSSSKFHLQDRILYAECYSGVSGDMTVAALIDLGADQKVLKEGLRSLNIDGYKIKIDKVIKNGIEACDFHVILNEEYAKGKYSFIKRNIYDIYNIIDKSSISENAKNISKRIFEIKANAEARAHGIPVENVYFHESGAVDSIIDIVGTAICLDNLKITNVVVSQIYDGQGLIKCRKGFIPVPVPAVINIAKEYNLNIKTTDVEGEMVTPTGAAIMAAIKTHDKLPESYKIVKTGIGAGKKDYNKTSGILRMYILET
;
A
#
# COMPACT_ATOMS: atom_id res chain seq x y z
N MET A 1 -5.40 -29.78 -9.89
CA MET A 1 -6.01 -28.52 -10.35
C MET A 1 -5.01 -27.93 -11.32
N GLU A 2 -5.42 -27.58 -12.53
CA GLU A 2 -4.52 -26.97 -13.51
C GLU A 2 -4.05 -25.62 -12.94
N GLU A 3 -2.74 -25.45 -12.81
CA GLU A 3 -2.14 -24.25 -12.23
C GLU A 3 -2.33 -23.06 -13.19
N GLY A 4 -3.10 -22.06 -12.75
CA GLY A 4 -3.14 -20.73 -13.37
C GLY A 4 -4.47 -20.24 -13.94
N VAL A 5 -5.56 -21.04 -13.89
CA VAL A 5 -6.90 -20.61 -14.34
C VAL A 5 -7.73 -20.16 -13.15
N ILE A 6 -8.31 -18.94 -13.24
CA ILE A 6 -9.08 -18.34 -12.15
C ILE A 6 -10.34 -19.18 -11.87
N THR A 7 -10.50 -19.63 -10.64
CA THR A 7 -11.69 -20.40 -10.23
C THR A 7 -12.77 -19.49 -9.67
N VAL A 8 -13.91 -19.44 -10.37
CA VAL A 8 -15.11 -18.69 -9.99
C VAL A 8 -16.18 -19.65 -9.50
N ALA A 9 -16.48 -19.61 -8.20
CA ALA A 9 -17.57 -20.37 -7.60
C ALA A 9 -18.87 -19.56 -7.68
N VAL A 10 -19.86 -20.09 -8.38
CA VAL A 10 -21.22 -19.54 -8.41
C VAL A 10 -22.10 -20.33 -7.45
N ILE A 11 -22.61 -19.65 -6.42
CA ILE A 11 -23.45 -20.24 -5.37
C ILE A 11 -24.90 -19.82 -5.60
N ASP A 12 -25.79 -20.79 -5.67
CA ASP A 12 -27.24 -20.54 -5.72
C ASP A 12 -28.03 -21.63 -4.99
N GLY A 13 -29.24 -21.28 -4.57
CA GLY A 13 -30.24 -22.22 -4.05
C GLY A 13 -31.54 -22.13 -4.82
N GLN A 14 -32.63 -22.64 -4.26
CA GLN A 14 -34.00 -22.46 -4.80
C GLN A 14 -34.11 -22.56 -6.33
N GLY A 15 -33.82 -23.75 -6.88
CA GLY A 15 -33.93 -24.02 -8.31
C GLY A 15 -32.82 -23.41 -9.18
N GLY A 16 -31.83 -22.69 -8.65
CA GLY A 16 -30.60 -22.31 -9.36
C GLY A 16 -30.77 -21.31 -10.51
N GLY A 17 -31.91 -20.63 -10.57
CA GLY A 17 -32.26 -19.79 -11.71
C GLY A 17 -31.38 -18.55 -11.87
N ILE A 18 -30.90 -17.97 -10.76
CA ILE A 18 -30.04 -16.77 -10.80
C ILE A 18 -28.61 -17.20 -11.10
N GLY A 19 -28.11 -18.24 -10.42
CA GLY A 19 -26.80 -18.83 -10.66
C GLY A 19 -26.61 -19.26 -12.11
N ARG A 20 -27.64 -19.89 -12.71
CA ARG A 20 -27.62 -20.23 -14.14
C ARG A 20 -27.45 -18.99 -15.02
N LYS A 21 -28.18 -17.90 -14.76
CA LYS A 21 -28.06 -16.65 -15.54
C LYS A 21 -26.69 -15.99 -15.38
N ILE A 22 -26.10 -16.04 -14.18
CA ILE A 22 -24.73 -15.57 -13.95
C ILE A 22 -23.77 -16.35 -14.84
N ILE A 23 -23.83 -17.67 -14.82
CA ILE A 23 -22.96 -18.56 -15.60
C ILE A 23 -23.13 -18.30 -17.11
N GLU A 24 -24.38 -18.23 -17.59
CA GLU A 24 -24.67 -17.92 -18.99
C GLU A 24 -24.12 -16.54 -19.40
N CYS A 25 -24.19 -15.55 -18.51
CA CYS A 25 -23.63 -14.22 -18.75
C CYS A 25 -22.10 -14.27 -18.80
N ILE A 26 -21.44 -14.99 -17.89
CA ILE A 26 -19.97 -15.13 -17.90
C ILE A 26 -19.50 -15.85 -19.16
N LYS A 27 -20.17 -16.94 -19.58
CA LYS A 27 -19.79 -17.69 -20.79
C LYS A 27 -19.92 -16.86 -22.07
N LYS A 28 -20.88 -15.93 -22.16
CA LYS A 28 -21.00 -15.00 -23.31
C LYS A 28 -19.80 -14.09 -23.47
N GLU A 29 -19.10 -13.81 -22.38
CA GLU A 29 -17.94 -12.91 -22.35
C GLU A 29 -16.62 -13.60 -22.68
N ASN A 30 -16.65 -14.93 -22.84
CA ASN A 30 -15.49 -15.74 -23.25
C ASN A 30 -14.24 -15.52 -22.38
N LEU A 31 -14.44 -15.41 -21.06
CA LEU A 31 -13.38 -15.22 -20.08
C LEU A 31 -12.64 -16.53 -19.81
N ASP A 32 -11.31 -16.45 -19.64
CA ASP A 32 -10.47 -17.60 -19.30
C ASP A 32 -10.57 -17.91 -17.79
N VAL A 33 -11.70 -18.51 -17.41
CA VAL A 33 -12.03 -18.87 -16.03
C VAL A 33 -12.60 -20.27 -15.95
N LYS A 34 -12.40 -20.91 -14.80
CA LYS A 34 -13.06 -22.16 -14.43
C LYS A 34 -14.28 -21.85 -13.58
N LEU A 35 -15.47 -22.17 -14.09
CA LEU A 35 -16.75 -21.99 -13.42
C LEU A 35 -17.12 -23.23 -12.61
N LEU A 36 -17.27 -23.05 -11.30
CA LEU A 36 -17.72 -24.07 -10.37
C LEU A 36 -19.13 -23.75 -9.87
N ALA A 37 -20.09 -24.61 -10.22
CA ALA A 37 -21.48 -24.52 -9.76
C ALA A 37 -21.64 -25.15 -8.36
N LEU A 38 -21.91 -24.33 -7.35
CA LEU A 38 -22.10 -24.79 -5.97
C LEU A 38 -23.55 -24.60 -5.54
N GLY A 39 -24.38 -25.63 -5.72
CA GLY A 39 -25.78 -25.55 -5.31
C GLY A 39 -25.97 -25.96 -3.86
N THR A 40 -26.84 -25.24 -3.13
CA THR A 40 -27.33 -25.71 -1.81
C THR A 40 -28.15 -26.99 -1.93
N ASN A 41 -28.72 -27.26 -3.11
CA ASN A 41 -29.42 -28.48 -3.48
C ASN A 41 -29.05 -28.95 -4.91
N SER A 42 -29.47 -30.18 -5.25
CA SER A 42 -29.09 -30.83 -6.51
C SER A 42 -29.70 -30.15 -7.73
N ILE A 43 -30.93 -29.66 -7.63
CA ILE A 43 -31.63 -28.96 -8.72
C ILE A 43 -30.91 -27.65 -9.06
N ALA A 44 -30.50 -26.89 -8.04
CA ALA A 44 -29.75 -25.65 -8.26
C ALA A 44 -28.40 -25.92 -8.94
N THR A 45 -27.70 -26.97 -8.51
CA THR A 45 -26.43 -27.40 -9.11
C THR A 45 -26.61 -27.81 -10.57
N ASP A 46 -27.62 -28.64 -10.86
CA ASP A 46 -27.92 -29.13 -12.21
C ASP A 46 -28.30 -28.00 -13.18
N ASN A 47 -29.09 -27.02 -12.71
CA ASN A 47 -29.44 -25.86 -13.53
C ASN A 47 -28.25 -24.95 -13.83
N MET A 48 -27.32 -24.79 -12.89
CA MET A 48 -26.08 -24.07 -13.10
C MET A 48 -25.15 -24.80 -14.09
N LEU A 49 -25.04 -26.13 -13.99
CA LEU A 49 -24.32 -26.95 -14.97
C LEU A 49 -24.90 -26.82 -16.38
N LYS A 50 -26.23 -26.83 -16.51
CA LYS A 50 -26.92 -26.56 -17.80
C LYS A 50 -26.67 -25.15 -18.35
N GLY A 51 -26.33 -24.19 -17.50
CA GLY A 51 -25.89 -22.85 -17.91
C GLY A 51 -24.48 -22.82 -18.49
N GLY A 52 -23.72 -23.90 -18.35
CA GLY A 52 -22.37 -24.05 -18.88
C GLY A 52 -21.25 -24.03 -17.83
N ALA A 53 -21.53 -24.28 -16.55
CA ALA A 53 -20.44 -24.43 -15.57
C ALA A 53 -19.57 -25.66 -15.88
N ASP A 54 -18.27 -25.56 -15.60
CA ASP A 54 -17.28 -26.58 -15.96
C ASP A 54 -17.27 -27.76 -14.97
N ALA A 55 -17.67 -27.51 -13.72
CA ALA A 55 -17.86 -28.52 -12.68
C ALA A 55 -18.98 -28.09 -11.72
N GLY A 56 -19.53 -29.05 -10.96
CA GLY A 56 -20.58 -28.77 -9.99
C GLY A 56 -20.51 -29.65 -8.76
N ALA A 57 -20.90 -29.10 -7.60
CA ALA A 57 -20.99 -29.83 -6.34
C ALA A 57 -22.18 -29.32 -5.52
N THR A 58 -22.75 -30.19 -4.69
CA THR A 58 -24.03 -29.94 -4.00
C THR A 58 -23.92 -30.11 -2.49
N GLY A 59 -24.57 -29.21 -1.75
CA GLY A 59 -24.82 -29.33 -0.32
C GLY A 59 -23.76 -28.66 0.56
N GLU A 60 -23.95 -28.75 1.88
CA GLU A 60 -23.17 -28.01 2.88
C GLU A 60 -21.67 -28.24 2.76
N ASN A 61 -21.26 -29.51 2.82
CA ASN A 61 -19.84 -29.83 2.80
C ASN A 61 -19.18 -29.46 1.46
N ALA A 62 -19.92 -29.58 0.35
CA ALA A 62 -19.43 -29.18 -0.96
C ALA A 62 -19.16 -27.67 -1.00
N ILE A 63 -20.09 -26.86 -0.49
CA ILE A 63 -19.92 -25.41 -0.41
C ILE A 63 -18.73 -25.09 0.50
N VAL A 64 -18.75 -25.56 1.75
CA VAL A 64 -17.70 -25.28 2.75
C VAL A 64 -16.30 -25.68 2.25
N PHE A 65 -16.17 -26.82 1.58
CA PHE A 65 -14.90 -27.28 1.04
C PHE A 65 -14.41 -26.43 -0.14
N ASN A 66 -15.29 -26.12 -1.09
CA ASN A 66 -14.88 -25.49 -2.35
C ASN A 66 -14.70 -23.97 -2.24
N VAL A 67 -15.43 -23.28 -1.36
CA VAL A 67 -15.34 -21.82 -1.23
C VAL A 67 -13.98 -21.33 -0.72
N SER A 68 -13.23 -22.19 -0.01
CA SER A 68 -11.85 -21.91 0.41
C SER A 68 -10.82 -22.07 -0.72
N ARG A 69 -11.23 -22.62 -1.86
CA ARG A 69 -10.38 -22.93 -3.04
C ARG A 69 -10.80 -22.14 -4.27
N ALA A 70 -11.86 -21.35 -4.17
CA ALA A 70 -12.26 -20.41 -5.20
C ALA A 70 -11.53 -19.08 -5.01
N GLU A 71 -11.23 -18.40 -6.11
CA GLU A 71 -10.66 -17.05 -6.08
C GLU A 71 -11.76 -15.98 -6.09
N VAL A 72 -12.89 -16.30 -6.72
CA VAL A 72 -14.08 -15.46 -6.75
C VAL A 72 -15.30 -16.27 -6.34
N ILE A 73 -16.15 -15.69 -5.50
CA ILE A 73 -17.47 -16.23 -5.14
C ILE A 73 -18.54 -15.27 -5.68
N MET A 74 -19.47 -15.79 -6.46
CA MET A 74 -20.59 -15.04 -7.02
C MET A 74 -21.93 -15.66 -6.60
N GLY A 75 -22.93 -14.81 -6.40
CA GLY A 75 -24.29 -15.24 -6.09
C GLY A 75 -25.12 -14.09 -5.57
N VAL A 76 -26.34 -14.36 -5.14
CA VAL A 76 -27.16 -13.34 -4.47
C VAL A 76 -26.61 -13.04 -3.08
N VAL A 77 -26.78 -11.81 -2.59
CA VAL A 77 -26.30 -11.41 -1.25
C VAL A 77 -26.80 -12.34 -0.13
N ALA A 78 -27.92 -13.02 -0.34
CA ALA A 78 -28.48 -14.00 0.57
C ALA A 78 -27.50 -15.13 0.93
N ILE A 79 -26.51 -15.45 0.10
CA ILE A 79 -25.52 -16.51 0.39
C ILE A 79 -24.62 -16.21 1.60
N LEU A 80 -24.66 -14.98 2.12
CA LEU A 80 -23.98 -14.59 3.36
C LEU A 80 -24.88 -14.62 4.61
N ALA A 81 -26.18 -14.80 4.44
CA ALA A 81 -27.14 -14.75 5.54
C ALA A 81 -27.57 -16.17 5.94
N SER A 82 -27.22 -16.59 7.16
CA SER A 82 -27.65 -17.88 7.70
C SER A 82 -29.17 -18.04 7.63
N ASN A 83 -29.63 -19.23 7.26
CA ASN A 83 -31.04 -19.60 7.08
C ASN A 83 -31.75 -18.85 5.95
N SER A 84 -31.01 -18.17 5.07
CA SER A 84 -31.58 -17.61 3.84
C SER A 84 -31.96 -18.72 2.85
N LEU A 85 -32.51 -18.32 1.70
CA LEU A 85 -32.94 -19.26 0.65
C LEU A 85 -33.91 -20.32 1.19
N MET A 86 -34.87 -19.90 2.03
CA MET A 86 -35.83 -20.79 2.73
C MET A 86 -35.15 -21.87 3.59
N GLY A 87 -34.01 -21.52 4.21
CA GLY A 87 -33.28 -22.41 5.12
C GLY A 87 -32.29 -23.34 4.41
N GLU A 88 -32.16 -23.27 3.09
CA GLU A 88 -31.16 -24.04 2.35
C GLU A 88 -29.73 -23.61 2.67
N LEU A 89 -29.52 -22.33 2.99
CA LEU A 89 -28.21 -21.82 3.38
C LEU A 89 -27.99 -21.99 4.88
N SER A 90 -27.14 -22.95 5.26
CA SER A 90 -26.87 -23.19 6.68
C SER A 90 -25.94 -22.13 7.29
N PRO A 91 -25.92 -21.99 8.63
CA PRO A 91 -24.95 -21.13 9.32
C PRO A 91 -23.49 -21.47 8.96
N ARG A 92 -23.18 -22.75 8.78
CA ARG A 92 -21.83 -23.22 8.43
C ARG A 92 -21.44 -22.81 7.00
N MET A 93 -22.39 -22.87 6.05
CA MET A 93 -22.17 -22.34 4.71
C MET A 93 -21.93 -20.83 4.76
N ALA A 94 -22.80 -20.08 5.44
CA ALA A 94 -22.71 -18.63 5.55
C ALA A 94 -21.36 -18.19 6.15
N GLN A 95 -20.92 -18.87 7.21
CA GLN A 95 -19.61 -18.64 7.82
C GLN A 95 -18.47 -18.93 6.85
N ALA A 96 -18.46 -20.10 6.20
CA ALA A 96 -17.40 -20.48 5.26
C ALA A 96 -17.31 -19.52 4.07
N ILE A 97 -18.46 -19.07 3.55
CA ILE A 97 -18.51 -18.06 2.48
C ILE A 97 -18.01 -16.72 3.01
N GLY A 98 -18.50 -16.27 4.17
CA GLY A 98 -18.14 -14.98 4.78
C GLY A 98 -16.65 -14.86 5.11
N GLU A 99 -16.05 -15.90 5.66
CA GLU A 99 -14.64 -15.96 6.08
C GLU A 99 -13.67 -16.26 4.93
N SER A 100 -14.15 -16.77 3.78
CA SER A 100 -13.28 -17.05 2.63
C SER A 100 -12.51 -15.80 2.19
N THR A 101 -11.25 -15.94 1.81
CA THR A 101 -10.44 -14.83 1.26
C THR A 101 -10.80 -14.48 -0.19
N ALA A 102 -11.67 -15.27 -0.83
CA ALA A 102 -12.14 -15.04 -2.19
C ALA A 102 -12.85 -13.68 -2.33
N LEU A 103 -12.68 -13.04 -3.49
CA LEU A 103 -13.48 -11.87 -3.84
C LEU A 103 -14.96 -12.27 -3.91
N LYS A 104 -15.83 -11.60 -3.14
CA LYS A 104 -17.28 -11.83 -3.23
C LYS A 104 -17.92 -10.78 -4.11
N ILE A 105 -18.54 -11.19 -5.21
CA ILE A 105 -19.35 -10.33 -6.08
C ILE A 105 -20.81 -10.75 -5.88
N LEU A 106 -21.56 -9.90 -5.16
CA LEU A 106 -22.89 -10.25 -4.67
C LEU A 106 -23.98 -9.45 -5.36
N ILE A 107 -24.99 -10.15 -5.85
CA ILE A 107 -26.14 -9.55 -6.54
C ILE A 107 -27.20 -9.16 -5.50
N PRO A 108 -27.65 -7.89 -5.49
CA PRO A 108 -28.77 -7.46 -4.66
C PRO A 108 -30.03 -8.26 -5.00
N ASN A 109 -30.77 -8.75 -3.98
CA ASN A 109 -32.05 -9.42 -4.18
C ASN A 109 -32.95 -9.25 -2.95
N ASP A 110 -34.11 -8.61 -3.13
CA ASP A 110 -35.04 -8.27 -2.05
C ASP A 110 -35.75 -9.48 -1.41
N ARG A 111 -35.65 -10.67 -2.01
CA ARG A 111 -36.36 -11.87 -1.54
C ARG A 111 -35.96 -12.35 -0.14
N CYS A 112 -34.81 -11.92 0.39
CA CYS A 112 -34.33 -12.32 1.71
C CYS A 112 -34.43 -11.21 2.78
N LYS A 113 -35.23 -10.15 2.54
CA LYS A 113 -35.35 -8.97 3.43
C LYS A 113 -34.00 -8.27 3.70
N ILE A 114 -33.05 -8.43 2.78
CA ILE A 114 -31.76 -7.74 2.82
C ILE A 114 -31.86 -6.61 1.80
N LYS A 115 -31.83 -5.36 2.28
CA LYS A 115 -31.75 -4.18 1.42
C LYS A 115 -30.35 -3.61 1.48
N ILE A 116 -29.73 -3.41 0.33
CA ILE A 116 -28.41 -2.78 0.20
C ILE A 116 -28.64 -1.28 0.06
N ALA A 117 -27.98 -0.48 0.90
CA ALA A 117 -28.09 0.98 0.89
C ALA A 117 -27.28 1.58 -0.28
N CYS A 118 -27.85 1.50 -1.49
CA CYS A 118 -27.32 2.09 -2.72
C CYS A 118 -28.26 3.19 -3.23
N ASN A 119 -27.69 4.25 -3.82
CA ASN A 119 -28.47 5.37 -4.37
C ASN A 119 -29.19 5.06 -5.70
N GLN A 120 -29.01 3.87 -6.25
CA GLN A 120 -29.56 3.46 -7.55
C GLN A 120 -30.11 2.02 -7.45
N GLU A 121 -31.38 1.84 -7.83
CA GLU A 121 -32.00 0.51 -7.95
C GLU A 121 -31.78 -0.01 -9.39
N LEU A 122 -31.08 -1.13 -9.53
CA LEU A 122 -30.85 -1.82 -10.79
C LEU A 122 -31.84 -2.98 -10.95
N SER A 123 -32.24 -3.29 -12.18
CA SER A 123 -32.95 -4.55 -12.45
C SER A 123 -32.04 -5.76 -12.17
N LEU A 124 -32.63 -6.94 -11.98
CA LEU A 124 -31.85 -8.18 -11.78
C LEU A 124 -30.87 -8.44 -12.93
N GLN A 125 -31.30 -8.20 -14.18
CA GLN A 125 -30.46 -8.40 -15.35
C GLN A 125 -29.27 -7.43 -15.36
N GLN A 126 -29.52 -6.14 -15.10
CA GLN A 126 -28.46 -5.13 -14.98
C GLN A 126 -27.50 -5.44 -13.84
N SER A 127 -28.00 -5.96 -12.72
CA SER A 127 -27.16 -6.35 -11.57
C SER A 127 -26.26 -7.55 -11.90
N ILE A 128 -26.74 -8.50 -12.70
CA ILE A 128 -25.93 -9.62 -13.19
C ILE A 128 -24.85 -9.11 -14.15
N GLU A 129 -25.20 -8.24 -15.09
CA GLU A 129 -24.25 -7.65 -16.04
C GLU A 129 -23.17 -6.84 -15.33
N ASP A 130 -23.54 -6.03 -14.35
CA ASP A 130 -22.61 -5.26 -13.51
C ASP A 130 -21.68 -6.19 -12.72
N ALA A 131 -22.22 -7.25 -12.11
CA ALA A 131 -21.43 -8.26 -11.42
C ALA A 131 -20.42 -8.96 -12.35
N VAL A 132 -20.79 -9.25 -13.60
CA VAL A 132 -19.88 -9.83 -14.59
C VAL A 132 -18.84 -8.81 -15.05
N ASN A 133 -19.17 -7.53 -15.16
CA ASN A 133 -18.18 -6.48 -15.45
C ASN A 133 -17.17 -6.32 -14.30
N ILE A 134 -17.60 -6.40 -13.04
CA ILE A 134 -16.68 -6.43 -11.89
C ILE A 134 -15.75 -7.65 -11.97
N LEU A 135 -16.26 -8.81 -12.39
CA LEU A 135 -15.44 -10.00 -12.60
C LEU A 135 -14.41 -9.78 -13.73
N LYS A 136 -14.83 -9.20 -14.87
CA LYS A 136 -13.92 -8.86 -15.98
C LYS A 136 -12.82 -7.92 -15.52
N ASP A 137 -13.18 -6.83 -14.85
CA ASP A 137 -12.22 -5.86 -14.33
C ASP A 137 -11.23 -6.52 -13.36
N TYR A 138 -11.71 -7.47 -12.55
CA TYR A 138 -10.86 -8.24 -11.66
C TYR A 138 -9.88 -9.14 -12.44
N ILE A 139 -10.37 -9.85 -13.45
CA ILE A 139 -9.54 -10.70 -14.32
C ILE A 139 -8.56 -9.84 -15.12
N ASP A 140 -8.96 -8.72 -15.70
CA ASP A 140 -8.10 -7.81 -16.45
C ASP A 140 -7.01 -7.21 -15.55
N LYS A 141 -7.34 -6.88 -14.30
CA LYS A 141 -6.34 -6.49 -13.28
C LYS A 141 -5.39 -7.64 -12.93
N LEU A 142 -5.76 -8.90 -13.15
CA LEU A 142 -4.88 -10.07 -13.01
C LEU A 142 -4.09 -10.34 -14.30
N SER A 143 -4.68 -10.17 -15.47
CA SER A 143 -4.07 -10.37 -16.80
C SER A 143 -3.06 -9.28 -17.15
N THR A 144 -3.31 -8.03 -16.76
CA THR A 144 -2.34 -6.92 -16.86
C THR A 144 -1.16 -7.07 -15.89
N LYS A 145 -1.27 -7.94 -14.87
CA LYS A 145 -0.10 -8.42 -14.09
C LYS A 145 0.68 -9.52 -14.84
N SER A 146 0.14 -10.15 -15.88
CA SER A 146 0.73 -11.35 -16.52
C SER A 146 1.70 -11.06 -17.67
N SER A 147 1.56 -9.94 -18.38
CA SER A 147 2.46 -9.55 -19.50
C SER A 147 3.72 -8.79 -19.07
N SER A 148 3.92 -8.64 -17.76
CA SER A 148 5.18 -8.19 -17.15
C SER A 148 5.64 -9.19 -16.09
N SER A 149 6.01 -10.41 -16.53
CA SER A 149 6.53 -11.51 -15.69
C SER A 149 5.58 -11.95 -14.55
N LYS A 150 5.12 -13.21 -14.61
CA LYS A 150 4.51 -13.92 -13.46
C LYS A 150 5.41 -13.76 -12.23
N PHE A 151 5.06 -12.85 -11.34
CA PHE A 151 5.55 -12.78 -9.97
C PHE A 151 4.42 -12.26 -9.10
N HIS A 152 4.04 -13.05 -8.10
CA HIS A 152 3.02 -12.70 -7.13
C HIS A 152 3.43 -11.40 -6.42
N LEU A 153 2.66 -10.33 -6.63
CA LEU A 153 2.79 -9.07 -5.89
C LEU A 153 2.56 -9.25 -4.37
N GLN A 154 1.97 -10.38 -3.94
CA GLN A 154 1.75 -10.70 -2.53
C GLN A 154 3.02 -11.17 -1.80
N ASP A 155 4.05 -11.60 -2.52
CA ASP A 155 5.30 -12.15 -1.93
C ASP A 155 6.48 -11.17 -2.02
N ARG A 156 6.22 -9.93 -2.48
CA ARG A 156 7.27 -8.92 -2.64
C ARG A 156 7.45 -8.10 -1.38
N ILE A 157 8.62 -8.22 -0.78
CA ILE A 157 9.02 -7.47 0.41
C ILE A 157 10.01 -6.39 0.01
N LEU A 158 9.73 -5.13 0.35
CA LEU A 158 10.75 -4.09 0.35
C LEU A 158 11.60 -4.25 1.62
N TYR A 159 12.87 -4.58 1.47
CA TYR A 159 13.82 -4.53 2.58
C TYR A 159 14.57 -3.20 2.54
N ALA A 160 14.39 -2.38 3.59
CA ALA A 160 15.14 -1.15 3.77
C ALA A 160 16.31 -1.39 4.72
N GLU A 161 17.53 -1.26 4.21
CA GLU A 161 18.76 -1.50 4.96
C GLU A 161 19.42 -0.17 5.35
N CYS A 162 19.19 0.22 6.61
CA CYS A 162 19.51 1.53 7.16
C CYS A 162 20.88 1.58 7.86
N TYR A 163 21.89 0.88 7.33
CA TYR A 163 23.22 0.76 7.96
C TYR A 163 24.00 2.07 8.03
N SER A 164 23.82 2.95 7.03
CA SER A 164 24.50 4.25 6.97
C SER A 164 23.56 5.41 7.31
N GLY A 165 22.55 5.13 8.14
CA GLY A 165 21.50 6.09 8.49
C GLY A 165 20.34 6.11 7.49
N VAL A 166 19.43 7.06 7.69
CA VAL A 166 18.26 7.26 6.84
C VAL A 166 17.79 8.71 6.90
N SER A 167 17.50 9.28 5.73
CA SER A 167 16.86 10.58 5.55
C SER A 167 15.80 10.51 4.44
N GLY A 168 15.00 11.57 4.33
CA GLY A 168 13.92 11.66 3.36
C GLY A 168 14.42 11.58 1.91
N ASP A 169 15.37 12.44 1.55
CA ASP A 169 16.03 12.46 0.25
C ASP A 169 16.69 11.12 -0.12
N MET A 170 17.39 10.47 0.83
CA MET A 170 17.96 9.13 0.63
C MET A 170 16.88 8.09 0.30
N THR A 171 15.71 8.20 0.95
CA THR A 171 14.58 7.28 0.73
C THR A 171 13.99 7.48 -0.66
N VAL A 172 13.70 8.72 -1.06
CA VAL A 172 13.17 9.03 -2.40
C VAL A 172 14.15 8.58 -3.48
N ALA A 173 15.44 8.88 -3.31
CA ALA A 173 16.48 8.47 -4.24
C ALA A 173 16.58 6.94 -4.38
N ALA A 174 16.58 6.22 -3.26
CA ALA A 174 16.63 4.76 -3.28
C ALA A 174 15.41 4.15 -3.99
N LEU A 175 14.21 4.70 -3.80
CA LEU A 175 12.99 4.22 -4.46
C LEU A 175 12.97 4.55 -5.97
N ILE A 176 13.49 5.71 -6.38
CA ILE A 176 13.68 6.02 -7.81
C ILE A 176 14.63 5.01 -8.44
N ASP A 177 15.77 4.75 -7.80
CA ASP A 177 16.78 3.80 -8.29
C ASP A 177 16.23 2.36 -8.35
N LEU A 178 15.32 2.02 -7.44
CA LEU A 178 14.58 0.74 -7.43
C LEU A 178 13.60 0.60 -8.60
N GLY A 179 13.26 1.71 -9.27
CA GLY A 179 12.45 1.76 -10.47
C GLY A 179 11.15 2.55 -10.36
N ALA A 180 10.98 3.41 -9.34
CA ALA A 180 9.82 4.30 -9.29
C ALA A 180 9.86 5.31 -10.45
N ASP A 181 8.71 5.54 -11.09
CA ASP A 181 8.62 6.41 -12.25
C ASP A 181 8.80 7.90 -11.85
N GLN A 182 9.88 8.49 -12.34
CA GLN A 182 10.20 9.90 -12.09
C GLN A 182 9.16 10.87 -12.65
N LYS A 183 8.42 10.51 -13.70
CA LYS A 183 7.34 11.35 -14.25
C LYS A 183 6.18 11.41 -13.27
N VAL A 184 5.74 10.26 -12.76
CA VAL A 184 4.68 10.17 -11.75
C VAL A 184 5.08 10.95 -10.50
N LEU A 185 6.32 10.82 -10.04
CA LEU A 185 6.87 11.61 -8.94
C LEU A 185 6.79 13.12 -9.20
N LYS A 186 7.31 13.58 -10.35
CA LYS A 186 7.35 15.01 -10.70
C LYS A 186 5.95 15.61 -10.89
N GLU A 187 5.03 14.88 -11.51
CA GLU A 187 3.64 15.32 -11.69
C GLU A 187 2.90 15.37 -10.36
N GLY A 188 3.08 14.35 -9.52
CA GLY A 188 2.49 14.31 -8.19
C GLY A 188 2.97 15.47 -7.31
N LEU A 189 4.28 15.72 -7.27
CA LEU A 189 4.85 16.83 -6.48
C LEU A 189 4.46 18.21 -7.02
N ARG A 190 4.29 18.37 -8.33
CA ARG A 190 3.75 19.61 -8.93
C ARG A 190 2.31 19.88 -8.50
N SER A 191 1.50 18.83 -8.38
CA SER A 191 0.09 18.96 -7.97
C SER A 191 -0.13 19.46 -6.55
N LEU A 192 0.92 19.48 -5.71
CA LEU A 192 0.88 20.08 -4.38
C LEU A 192 0.72 21.62 -4.42
N ASN A 193 0.98 22.26 -5.57
CA ASN A 193 0.96 23.72 -5.73
C ASN A 193 1.83 24.45 -4.69
N ILE A 194 3.02 23.91 -4.43
CA ILE A 194 4.03 24.53 -3.57
C ILE A 194 5.12 25.12 -4.47
N ASP A 195 5.37 26.42 -4.35
CA ASP A 195 6.45 27.10 -5.06
C ASP A 195 7.76 27.08 -4.25
N GLY A 196 8.84 27.53 -4.90
CA GLY A 196 10.10 27.84 -4.21
C GLY A 196 11.15 26.73 -4.22
N TYR A 197 10.92 25.65 -4.96
CA TYR A 197 11.89 24.56 -5.11
C TYR A 197 12.02 24.08 -6.55
N LYS A 198 13.16 23.44 -6.85
CA LYS A 198 13.40 22.64 -8.04
C LYS A 198 13.91 21.27 -7.61
N ILE A 199 13.56 20.24 -8.36
CA ILE A 199 14.07 18.88 -8.12
C ILE A 199 15.15 18.58 -9.14
N LYS A 200 16.30 18.12 -8.66
CA LYS A 200 17.35 17.52 -9.48
C LYS A 200 17.48 16.05 -9.08
N ILE A 201 17.50 15.17 -10.09
CA ILE A 201 17.72 13.73 -9.91
C ILE A 201 18.91 13.36 -10.77
N ASP A 202 20.00 12.94 -10.15
CA ASP A 202 21.24 12.57 -10.84
C ASP A 202 21.77 11.22 -10.34
N LYS A 203 22.85 10.75 -10.97
CA LYS A 203 23.70 9.68 -10.45
C LYS A 203 24.96 10.30 -9.84
N VAL A 204 25.39 9.80 -8.69
CA VAL A 204 26.59 10.25 -7.98
C VAL A 204 27.41 9.05 -7.53
N ILE A 205 28.71 9.26 -7.32
CA ILE A 205 29.59 8.24 -6.73
C ILE A 205 29.81 8.60 -5.25
N LYS A 206 29.43 7.69 -4.35
CA LYS A 206 29.69 7.78 -2.91
C LYS A 206 30.61 6.65 -2.49
N ASN A 207 31.84 6.98 -2.06
CA ASN A 207 32.83 5.99 -1.64
C ASN A 207 33.03 4.84 -2.66
N GLY A 208 33.05 5.18 -3.96
CA GLY A 208 33.21 4.22 -5.06
C GLY A 208 31.92 3.50 -5.50
N ILE A 209 30.78 3.78 -4.88
CA ILE A 209 29.48 3.17 -5.20
C ILE A 209 28.62 4.18 -5.98
N GLU A 210 28.09 3.77 -7.13
CA GLU A 210 27.09 4.56 -7.84
C GLU A 210 25.75 4.54 -7.07
N ALA A 211 25.18 5.71 -6.85
CA ALA A 211 23.91 5.91 -6.16
C ALA A 211 23.06 6.96 -6.88
N CYS A 212 21.74 6.87 -6.73
CA CYS A 212 20.84 7.93 -7.13
C CYS A 212 20.91 9.08 -6.13
N ASP A 213 20.91 10.30 -6.64
CA ASP A 213 20.86 11.53 -5.87
C ASP A 213 19.52 12.22 -6.11
N PHE A 214 18.72 12.41 -5.07
CA PHE A 214 17.53 13.25 -5.10
C PHE A 214 17.85 14.55 -4.38
N HIS A 215 17.72 15.69 -5.05
CA HIS A 215 18.07 17.00 -4.49
C HIS A 215 16.94 17.99 -4.68
N VAL A 216 16.39 18.45 -3.55
CA VAL A 216 15.47 19.58 -3.49
C VAL A 216 16.29 20.86 -3.37
N ILE A 217 16.30 21.65 -4.45
CA ILE A 217 17.04 22.92 -4.53
C ILE A 217 16.05 24.05 -4.28
N LEU A 218 16.16 24.69 -3.13
CA LEU A 218 15.32 25.84 -2.77
C LEU A 218 15.82 27.11 -3.47
N ASN A 219 14.89 27.95 -3.94
CA ASN A 219 15.20 29.23 -4.57
C ASN A 219 15.86 30.20 -3.56
N GLU A 220 16.69 31.15 -4.03
CA GLU A 220 17.45 32.06 -3.16
C GLU A 220 16.61 32.83 -2.14
N GLU A 221 15.36 33.20 -2.46
CA GLU A 221 14.48 33.90 -1.52
C GLU A 221 14.01 33.01 -0.37
N TYR A 222 13.87 31.70 -0.60
CA TYR A 222 13.61 30.69 0.42
C TYR A 222 14.89 30.38 1.21
N ALA A 223 16.03 30.25 0.52
CA ALA A 223 17.33 29.98 1.14
C ALA A 223 17.81 31.13 2.05
N LYS A 224 17.54 32.38 1.68
CA LYS A 224 17.85 33.60 2.47
C LYS A 224 16.79 33.91 3.54
N GLY A 225 15.79 33.05 3.71
CA GLY A 225 14.79 33.17 4.77
C GLY A 225 13.74 34.27 4.59
N LYS A 226 13.65 34.89 3.40
CA LYS A 226 12.68 35.97 3.10
C LYS A 226 11.22 35.48 3.14
N TYR A 227 10.98 34.19 2.83
CA TYR A 227 9.71 33.49 3.01
C TYR A 227 9.68 32.56 4.25
N SER A 228 10.65 32.68 5.17
CA SER A 228 10.68 31.85 6.40
C SER A 228 9.54 32.13 7.40
N PHE A 229 8.61 33.01 7.03
CA PHE A 229 7.42 33.38 7.80
C PHE A 229 6.21 32.47 7.53
N ILE A 230 6.20 31.65 6.47
CA ILE A 230 5.11 30.69 6.24
C ILE A 230 5.30 29.48 7.16
N LYS A 231 4.77 29.58 8.38
CA LYS A 231 4.70 28.47 9.31
C LYS A 231 3.56 27.55 8.89
N ARG A 232 3.87 26.28 8.60
CA ARG A 232 2.87 25.24 8.33
C ARG A 232 2.81 24.31 9.52
N ASN A 233 1.63 24.18 10.12
CA ASN A 233 1.37 23.09 11.06
C ASN A 233 0.91 21.84 10.31
N ILE A 234 0.58 20.78 11.05
CA ILE A 234 0.12 19.52 10.45
C ILE A 234 -1.16 19.67 9.62
N TYR A 235 -2.09 20.53 10.03
CA TYR A 235 -3.36 20.76 9.33
C TYR A 235 -3.16 21.48 7.99
N ASP A 236 -2.25 22.45 7.95
CA ASP A 236 -1.86 23.12 6.69
C ASP A 236 -1.29 22.10 5.69
N ILE A 237 -0.46 21.18 6.18
CA ILE A 237 0.14 20.12 5.36
C ILE A 237 -0.93 19.15 4.86
N TYR A 238 -1.88 18.74 5.70
CA TYR A 238 -2.97 17.88 5.29
C TYR A 238 -3.82 18.53 4.20
N ASN A 239 -4.14 19.81 4.35
CA ASN A 239 -4.86 20.56 3.32
C ASN A 239 -4.12 20.62 1.97
N ILE A 240 -2.79 20.74 2.00
CA ILE A 240 -1.95 20.70 0.79
C ILE A 240 -2.01 19.32 0.14
N ILE A 241 -1.85 18.25 0.93
CA ILE A 241 -1.91 16.87 0.45
C ILE A 241 -3.29 16.55 -0.12
N ASP A 242 -4.36 16.96 0.54
CA ASP A 242 -5.74 16.65 0.16
C ASP A 242 -6.15 17.30 -1.16
N LYS A 243 -5.69 18.53 -1.42
CA LYS A 243 -5.95 19.27 -2.66
C LYS A 243 -5.11 18.78 -3.85
N SER A 244 -4.11 17.94 -3.61
CA SER A 244 -3.25 17.42 -4.65
C SER A 244 -3.93 16.32 -5.48
N SER A 245 -3.36 16.03 -6.65
CA SER A 245 -3.86 14.99 -7.57
C SER A 245 -3.14 13.65 -7.42
N ILE A 246 -2.36 13.46 -6.33
CA ILE A 246 -1.73 12.17 -6.03
C ILE A 246 -2.80 11.14 -5.61
N SER A 247 -2.47 9.85 -5.69
CA SER A 247 -3.41 8.78 -5.33
C SER A 247 -3.82 8.84 -3.87
N GLU A 248 -4.99 8.30 -3.55
CA GLU A 248 -5.50 8.26 -2.17
C GLU A 248 -4.56 7.48 -1.23
N ASN A 249 -3.93 6.41 -1.74
CA ASN A 249 -2.93 5.66 -0.98
C ASN A 249 -1.68 6.51 -0.68
N ALA A 250 -1.16 7.26 -1.67
CA ALA A 250 -0.04 8.18 -1.44
C ALA A 250 -0.40 9.31 -0.46
N LYS A 251 -1.64 9.82 -0.48
CA LYS A 251 -2.14 10.77 0.52
C LYS A 251 -2.11 10.17 1.93
N ASN A 252 -2.63 8.97 2.09
CA ASN A 252 -2.69 8.27 3.38
C ASN A 252 -1.29 7.96 3.94
N ILE A 253 -0.37 7.47 3.10
CA ILE A 253 1.03 7.25 3.50
C ILE A 253 1.68 8.57 3.93
N SER A 254 1.53 9.63 3.14
CA SER A 254 2.09 10.96 3.45
C SER A 254 1.59 11.48 4.80
N LYS A 255 0.27 11.45 5.03
CA LYS A 255 -0.35 11.90 6.28
C LYS A 255 0.14 11.09 7.47
N ARG A 256 0.23 9.77 7.35
CA ARG A 256 0.77 8.89 8.41
C ARG A 256 2.21 9.25 8.78
N ILE A 257 3.07 9.50 7.79
CA ILE A 257 4.46 9.91 8.05
C ILE A 257 4.51 11.25 8.78
N PHE A 258 3.69 12.23 8.34
CA PHE A 258 3.61 13.53 9.00
C PHE A 258 3.08 13.46 10.42
N GLU A 259 2.08 12.62 10.67
CA GLU A 259 1.54 12.38 12.00
C GLU A 259 2.59 11.83 12.96
N ILE A 260 3.34 10.81 12.52
CA ILE A 260 4.44 10.21 13.29
C ILE A 260 5.48 11.27 13.63
N LYS A 261 5.93 12.02 12.63
CA LYS A 261 6.93 13.07 12.80
C LYS A 261 6.42 14.16 13.74
N ALA A 262 5.20 14.67 13.54
CA ALA A 262 4.63 15.74 14.34
C ALA A 262 4.51 15.34 15.82
N ASN A 263 4.00 14.14 16.10
CA ASN A 263 3.87 13.63 17.47
C ASN A 263 5.24 13.48 18.15
N ALA A 264 6.26 13.05 17.42
CA ALA A 264 7.61 12.91 17.96
C ALA A 264 8.26 14.26 18.29
N GLU A 265 8.09 15.26 17.43
CA GLU A 265 8.56 16.63 17.60
C GLU A 265 7.82 17.34 18.74
N ALA A 266 6.50 17.13 18.85
CA ALA A 266 5.66 17.61 19.94
C ALA A 266 6.20 17.14 21.30
N ARG A 267 6.43 15.83 21.42
CA ARG A 267 7.02 15.21 22.62
C ARG A 267 8.43 15.72 22.90
N ALA A 268 9.27 15.85 21.87
CA ALA A 268 10.65 16.33 22.00
C ALA A 268 10.73 17.79 22.51
N HIS A 269 9.73 18.61 22.16
CA HIS A 269 9.67 20.02 22.55
C HIS A 269 8.71 20.33 23.70
N GLY A 270 7.93 19.35 24.17
CA GLY A 270 6.95 19.55 25.25
C GLY A 270 5.81 20.49 24.86
N ILE A 271 5.39 20.48 23.59
CA ILE A 271 4.32 21.33 23.07
C ILE A 271 3.18 20.48 22.49
N PRO A 272 1.94 21.01 22.41
CA PRO A 272 0.86 20.36 21.68
C PRO A 272 1.20 20.14 20.20
N VAL A 273 0.65 19.08 19.59
CA VAL A 273 0.96 18.69 18.20
C VAL A 273 0.53 19.75 17.19
N GLU A 274 -0.56 20.45 17.46
CA GLU A 274 -1.06 21.58 16.68
C GLU A 274 -0.11 22.79 16.67
N ASN A 275 0.76 22.88 17.68
CA ASN A 275 1.80 23.91 17.80
C ASN A 275 3.14 23.44 17.24
N VAL A 276 3.22 22.21 16.74
CA VAL A 276 4.36 21.75 15.94
C VAL A 276 4.23 22.36 14.57
N TYR A 277 5.11 23.31 14.30
CA TYR A 277 5.27 23.88 12.99
C TYR A 277 6.57 23.37 12.39
N PHE A 278 6.46 22.91 11.16
CA PHE A 278 7.60 22.45 10.38
C PHE A 278 8.33 23.69 9.86
N HIS A 279 9.15 24.32 10.70
CA HIS A 279 9.94 25.49 10.32
C HIS A 279 11.40 25.37 10.74
N GLU A 280 12.18 24.94 9.77
CA GLU A 280 13.52 25.46 9.44
C GLU A 280 13.57 25.49 7.90
N SER A 281 14.71 25.78 7.29
CA SER A 281 14.87 25.85 5.82
C SER A 281 14.28 24.63 5.07
N GLY A 282 14.03 23.50 5.75
CA GLY A 282 13.48 22.25 5.20
C GLY A 282 11.98 21.97 5.43
N ALA A 283 11.11 22.98 5.56
CA ALA A 283 9.66 22.75 5.54
C ALA A 283 9.20 22.20 4.18
N VAL A 284 9.68 22.85 3.11
CA VAL A 284 9.46 22.39 1.73
C VAL A 284 10.21 21.09 1.51
N ASP A 285 11.49 20.99 1.89
CA ASP A 285 12.27 19.75 1.74
C ASP A 285 11.57 18.55 2.40
N SER A 286 11.09 18.70 3.64
CA SER A 286 10.37 17.62 4.33
C SER A 286 9.07 17.24 3.63
N ILE A 287 8.31 18.21 3.10
CA ILE A 287 7.09 17.92 2.32
C ILE A 287 7.44 17.17 1.05
N ILE A 288 8.44 17.63 0.31
CA ILE A 288 8.86 17.01 -0.94
C ILE A 288 9.42 15.60 -0.70
N ASP A 289 10.20 15.41 0.36
CA ASP A 289 10.74 14.11 0.75
C ASP A 289 9.63 13.12 1.16
N ILE A 290 8.73 13.54 2.06
CA ILE A 290 7.67 12.66 2.59
C ILE A 290 6.66 12.31 1.50
N VAL A 291 6.16 13.32 0.78
CA VAL A 291 5.19 13.09 -0.30
C VAL A 291 5.86 12.35 -1.46
N GLY A 292 7.11 12.68 -1.78
CA GLY A 292 7.88 11.98 -2.81
C GLY A 292 8.05 10.50 -2.48
N THR A 293 8.36 10.20 -1.22
CA THR A 293 8.44 8.82 -0.72
C THR A 293 7.12 8.09 -0.90
N ALA A 294 6.00 8.71 -0.49
CA ALA A 294 4.68 8.12 -0.60
C ALA A 294 4.26 7.86 -2.06
N ILE A 295 4.52 8.79 -2.97
CA ILE A 295 4.27 8.62 -4.41
C ILE A 295 5.10 7.46 -4.96
N CYS A 296 6.39 7.39 -4.62
CA CYS A 296 7.26 6.33 -5.11
C CYS A 296 6.85 4.95 -4.60
N LEU A 297 6.48 4.82 -3.32
CA LEU A 297 5.99 3.56 -2.75
C LEU A 297 4.69 3.10 -3.41
N ASP A 298 3.76 4.03 -3.62
CA ASP A 298 2.49 3.74 -4.28
C ASP A 298 2.67 3.36 -5.76
N ASN A 299 3.53 4.09 -6.48
CA ASN A 299 3.87 3.79 -7.87
C ASN A 299 4.49 2.39 -8.03
N LEU A 300 5.35 2.00 -7.09
CA LEU A 300 5.95 0.67 -7.03
C LEU A 300 5.00 -0.40 -6.47
N LYS A 301 3.82 -0.02 -5.97
CA LYS A 301 2.82 -0.90 -5.33
C LYS A 301 3.40 -1.69 -4.14
N ILE A 302 4.26 -1.05 -3.34
CA ILE A 302 4.86 -1.68 -2.17
C ILE A 302 3.86 -1.70 -1.01
N THR A 303 3.59 -2.90 -0.47
CA THR A 303 2.71 -3.10 0.69
C THR A 303 3.41 -3.81 1.86
N ASN A 304 4.42 -4.63 1.57
CA ASN A 304 5.17 -5.36 2.59
C ASN A 304 6.57 -4.75 2.73
N VAL A 305 6.92 -4.30 3.94
CA VAL A 305 8.22 -3.69 4.21
C VAL A 305 8.82 -4.26 5.49
N VAL A 306 10.07 -4.68 5.40
CA VAL A 306 10.94 -4.98 6.53
C VAL A 306 11.99 -3.89 6.60
N VAL A 307 12.15 -3.30 7.78
CA VAL A 307 13.21 -2.31 8.04
C VAL A 307 14.28 -2.98 8.90
N SER A 308 15.54 -2.84 8.52
CA SER A 308 16.66 -3.30 9.34
C SER A 308 16.72 -2.56 10.68
N GLN A 309 17.66 -2.94 11.54
CA GLN A 309 18.10 -2.02 12.59
C GLN A 309 18.54 -0.70 11.96
N ILE A 310 18.16 0.44 12.55
CA ILE A 310 18.58 1.76 12.10
C ILE A 310 19.86 2.17 12.84
N TYR A 311 20.85 2.63 12.09
CA TYR A 311 22.15 3.01 12.62
C TYR A 311 22.26 4.52 12.69
N ASP A 312 22.42 5.05 13.90
CA ASP A 312 22.59 6.49 14.11
C ASP A 312 23.98 6.81 14.68
N GLY A 313 24.39 8.06 14.57
CA GLY A 313 25.64 8.56 15.14
C GLY A 313 25.52 8.90 16.62
N GLN A 314 26.46 9.72 17.07
CA GLN A 314 26.58 10.21 18.44
C GLN A 314 27.00 11.70 18.44
N GLY A 315 27.08 12.28 19.65
CA GLY A 315 27.57 13.64 19.85
C GLY A 315 26.46 14.68 19.92
N LEU A 316 26.77 15.90 19.48
CA LEU A 316 25.87 17.06 19.52
C LEU A 316 25.75 17.68 18.13
N ILE A 317 24.53 18.00 17.71
CA ILE A 317 24.27 18.83 16.53
C ILE A 317 23.80 20.22 16.93
N LYS A 318 24.21 21.23 16.15
CA LYS A 318 23.75 22.62 16.33
C LYS A 318 22.49 22.85 15.50
N CYS A 319 21.38 23.20 16.16
CA CYS A 319 20.17 23.70 15.53
C CYS A 319 19.89 25.15 15.97
N ARG A 320 18.80 25.76 15.51
CA ARG A 320 18.44 27.14 15.91
C ARG A 320 18.21 27.30 17.41
N LYS A 321 17.80 26.23 18.09
CA LYS A 321 17.47 26.22 19.53
C LYS A 321 18.67 25.85 20.41
N GLY A 322 19.87 25.71 19.84
CA GLY A 322 21.09 25.35 20.57
C GLY A 322 21.66 24.01 20.12
N PHE A 323 22.31 23.31 21.04
CA PHE A 323 22.89 21.99 20.78
C PHE A 323 21.92 20.89 21.23
N ILE A 324 21.70 19.90 20.37
CA ILE A 324 20.81 18.76 20.62
C ILE A 324 21.66 17.47 20.55
N PRO A 325 21.44 16.51 21.47
CA PRO A 325 22.13 15.21 21.42
C PRO A 325 21.76 14.42 20.18
N VAL A 326 22.67 13.55 19.74
CA VAL A 326 22.44 12.52 18.74
C VAL A 326 22.47 11.14 19.45
N PRO A 327 21.48 10.25 19.24
CA PRO A 327 20.30 10.42 18.41
C PRO A 327 19.38 11.56 18.88
N VAL A 328 18.79 12.29 17.92
CA VAL A 328 17.95 13.44 18.24
C VAL A 328 16.68 13.00 18.98
N PRO A 329 16.14 13.81 19.92
CA PRO A 329 15.01 13.38 20.76
C PRO A 329 13.78 12.90 19.97
N ALA A 330 13.49 13.51 18.82
CA ALA A 330 12.40 13.06 17.96
C ALA A 330 12.64 11.65 17.40
N VAL A 331 13.88 11.30 17.00
CA VAL A 331 14.23 9.96 16.54
C VAL A 331 14.07 8.94 17.66
N ILE A 332 14.50 9.27 18.88
CA ILE A 332 14.30 8.41 20.07
C ILE A 332 12.82 8.18 20.34
N ASN A 333 11.99 9.23 20.28
CA ASN A 333 10.55 9.12 20.48
C ASN A 333 9.89 8.21 19.44
N ILE A 334 10.26 8.34 18.16
CA ILE A 334 9.74 7.49 17.08
C ILE A 334 10.16 6.04 17.32
N ALA A 335 11.44 5.80 17.60
CA ALA A 335 11.94 4.45 17.77
C ALA A 335 11.30 3.71 18.95
N LYS A 336 11.10 4.41 20.07
CA LYS A 336 10.38 3.89 21.23
C LYS A 336 8.93 3.54 20.91
N GLU A 337 8.21 4.44 20.22
CA GLU A 337 6.78 4.25 19.94
C GLU A 337 6.52 3.14 18.91
N TYR A 338 7.36 3.08 17.87
CA TYR A 338 7.16 2.21 16.71
C TYR A 338 8.07 0.98 16.68
N ASN A 339 8.71 0.66 17.81
CA ASN A 339 9.63 -0.48 17.96
C ASN A 339 10.67 -0.55 16.83
N LEU A 340 11.35 0.58 16.57
CA LEU A 340 12.52 0.59 15.70
C LEU A 340 13.76 0.30 16.54
N ASN A 341 14.50 -0.74 16.17
CA ASN A 341 15.77 -1.04 16.82
C ASN A 341 16.81 -0.02 16.39
N ILE A 342 17.40 0.70 17.35
CA ILE A 342 18.52 1.63 17.11
C ILE A 342 19.84 0.94 17.43
N LYS A 343 20.86 1.20 16.62
CA LYS A 343 22.27 0.96 16.95
C LYS A 343 23.04 2.28 16.87
N THR A 344 23.67 2.66 17.97
CA THR A 344 24.58 3.81 18.00
C THR A 344 25.93 3.40 17.42
N THR A 345 26.47 4.25 16.56
CA THR A 345 27.79 4.11 15.93
C THR A 345 28.79 5.10 16.53
N ASP A 346 30.07 4.95 16.18
CA ASP A 346 31.16 5.88 16.57
C ASP A 346 31.29 7.09 15.63
N VAL A 347 30.25 7.35 14.84
CA VAL A 347 30.17 8.45 13.87
C VAL A 347 29.64 9.69 14.58
N GLU A 348 30.38 10.79 14.51
CA GLU A 348 29.91 12.08 14.99
C GLU A 348 28.86 12.67 14.05
N GLY A 349 27.67 12.94 14.57
CA GLY A 349 26.58 13.61 13.86
C GLY A 349 25.35 12.74 13.58
N GLU A 350 24.28 13.42 13.14
CA GLU A 350 22.94 12.86 12.91
C GLU A 350 22.87 12.06 11.60
N MET A 351 23.03 10.74 11.66
CA MET A 351 22.89 9.86 10.48
C MET A 351 21.43 9.53 10.19
N VAL A 352 20.59 9.47 11.23
CA VAL A 352 19.14 9.29 11.11
C VAL A 352 18.43 10.61 11.37
N THR A 353 17.73 11.14 10.37
CA THR A 353 16.92 12.34 10.57
C THR A 353 15.55 12.00 11.14
N PRO A 354 14.84 12.92 11.83
CA PRO A 354 13.46 12.71 12.25
C PRO A 354 12.53 12.31 11.09
N THR A 355 12.75 12.88 9.91
CA THR A 355 12.01 12.52 8.69
C THR A 355 12.29 11.08 8.26
N GLY A 356 13.57 10.67 8.21
CA GLY A 356 13.95 9.30 7.86
C GLY A 356 13.39 8.27 8.84
N ALA A 357 13.47 8.53 10.15
CA ALA A 357 12.89 7.66 11.16
C ALA A 357 11.36 7.56 11.04
N ALA A 358 10.68 8.69 10.79
CA ALA A 358 9.23 8.71 10.62
C ALA A 358 8.79 7.93 9.38
N ILE A 359 9.53 8.04 8.27
CA ILE A 359 9.30 7.23 7.07
C ILE A 359 9.40 5.74 7.42
N MET A 360 10.52 5.31 8.02
CA MET A 360 10.72 3.90 8.36
C MET A 360 9.65 3.36 9.30
N ALA A 361 9.26 4.13 10.32
CA ALA A 361 8.16 3.79 11.23
C ALA A 361 6.80 3.69 10.51
N ALA A 362 6.55 4.57 9.54
CA ALA A 362 5.31 4.56 8.79
C ALA A 362 5.22 3.38 7.82
N ILE A 363 6.32 2.96 7.19
CA ILE A 363 6.24 1.98 6.11
C ILE A 363 6.45 0.56 6.60
N LYS A 364 7.13 0.35 7.74
CA LYS A 364 7.38 -0.97 8.32
C LYS A 364 6.08 -1.73 8.56
N THR A 365 5.98 -2.94 8.01
CA THR A 365 4.85 -3.86 8.23
C THR A 365 5.24 -5.19 8.86
N HIS A 366 6.53 -5.55 8.82
CA HIS A 366 7.05 -6.80 9.37
C HIS A 366 8.35 -6.56 10.16
N ASP A 367 8.61 -7.39 11.16
CA ASP A 367 9.80 -7.27 12.02
C ASP A 367 11.01 -8.04 11.49
N LYS A 368 10.79 -9.08 10.69
CA LYS A 368 11.84 -10.02 10.26
C LYS A 368 11.72 -10.33 8.79
N LEU A 369 12.88 -10.57 8.18
CA LEU A 369 12.97 -11.18 6.86
C LEU A 369 12.55 -12.66 6.92
N PRO A 370 12.04 -13.21 5.81
CA PRO A 370 11.83 -14.64 5.63
C PRO A 370 13.16 -15.41 5.69
N GLU A 371 13.09 -16.72 5.97
CA GLU A 371 14.30 -17.56 6.11
C GLU A 371 15.14 -17.62 4.83
N SER A 372 14.47 -17.64 3.67
CA SER A 372 15.09 -17.58 2.36
C SER A 372 14.37 -16.57 1.49
N TYR A 373 15.13 -15.87 0.65
CA TYR A 373 14.59 -14.92 -0.30
C TYR A 373 15.56 -14.71 -1.47
N LYS A 374 15.03 -14.22 -2.58
CA LYS A 374 15.79 -13.75 -3.73
C LYS A 374 15.68 -12.24 -3.85
N ILE A 375 16.81 -11.58 -4.09
CA ILE A 375 16.84 -10.15 -4.44
C ILE A 375 16.49 -10.01 -5.93
N VAL A 376 15.42 -9.27 -6.22
CA VAL A 376 14.89 -9.04 -7.58
C VAL A 376 15.38 -7.71 -8.14
N LYS A 377 15.38 -6.69 -7.28
CA LYS A 377 15.84 -5.34 -7.62
C LYS A 377 16.56 -4.72 -6.43
N THR A 378 17.47 -3.82 -6.74
CA THR A 378 18.24 -3.01 -5.79
C THR A 378 18.05 -1.54 -6.14
N GLY A 379 17.95 -0.69 -5.12
CA GLY A 379 17.96 0.76 -5.26
C GLY A 379 18.88 1.36 -4.21
N ILE A 380 19.68 2.34 -4.62
CA ILE A 380 20.67 3.00 -3.75
C ILE A 380 20.44 4.51 -3.77
N GLY A 381 20.15 5.08 -2.61
CA GLY A 381 19.97 6.52 -2.42
C GLY A 381 21.14 7.17 -1.71
N ALA A 382 21.69 8.24 -2.29
CA ALA A 382 22.81 8.99 -1.72
C ALA A 382 22.36 10.04 -0.71
N GLY A 383 23.04 10.10 0.44
CA GLY A 383 22.88 11.16 1.42
C GLY A 383 23.80 12.36 1.12
N LYS A 384 23.41 13.55 1.58
CA LYS A 384 24.19 14.78 1.34
C LYS A 384 25.37 14.96 2.30
N LYS A 385 25.17 14.64 3.57
CA LYS A 385 26.22 14.79 4.60
C LYS A 385 27.28 13.72 4.42
N ASP A 386 28.55 14.12 4.57
CA ASP A 386 29.68 13.20 4.60
C ASP A 386 30.14 13.00 6.03
N TYR A 387 30.26 11.74 6.43
CA TYR A 387 30.61 11.32 7.78
C TYR A 387 32.00 10.68 7.88
N ASN A 388 32.76 10.61 6.76
CA ASN A 388 34.11 10.01 6.63
C ASN A 388 34.27 8.53 7.07
N LYS A 389 33.30 7.97 7.80
CA LYS A 389 33.30 6.61 8.38
C LYS A 389 32.13 5.75 7.91
N THR A 390 31.27 6.30 7.05
CA THR A 390 30.10 5.59 6.52
C THR A 390 30.03 5.75 5.02
N SER A 391 29.35 4.84 4.34
CA SER A 391 29.18 4.93 2.89
C SER A 391 28.24 6.08 2.49
N GLY A 392 27.41 6.59 3.42
CA GLY A 392 26.48 7.69 3.16
C GLY A 392 25.37 7.34 2.17
N ILE A 393 24.97 6.06 2.11
CA ILE A 393 23.94 5.54 1.20
C ILE A 393 22.86 4.76 1.96
N LEU A 394 21.63 4.79 1.46
CA LEU A 394 20.53 3.91 1.85
C LEU A 394 20.36 2.86 0.77
N ARG A 395 20.29 1.58 1.16
CA ARG A 395 20.01 0.48 0.23
C ARG A 395 18.59 -0.03 0.44
N MET A 396 17.91 -0.28 -0.66
CA MET A 396 16.60 -0.91 -0.67
C MET A 396 16.59 -2.08 -1.66
N TYR A 397 15.88 -3.14 -1.29
CA TYR A 397 15.78 -4.36 -2.08
C TYR A 397 14.33 -4.75 -2.26
N ILE A 398 13.94 -5.12 -3.47
CA ILE A 398 12.71 -5.91 -3.66
C ILE A 398 13.11 -7.37 -3.53
N LEU A 399 12.54 -8.03 -2.54
CA LEU A 399 12.73 -9.44 -2.26
C LEU A 399 11.53 -10.25 -2.72
N GLU A 400 11.75 -11.47 -3.17
CA GLU A 400 10.72 -12.49 -3.40
C GLU A 400 11.05 -13.72 -2.55
N THR A 401 10.04 -14.31 -1.93
CA THR A 401 10.15 -15.51 -1.09
C THR A 401 9.90 -16.79 -1.85
#